data_AF-A0A0N0X6Z9-F1
#
_entry.id   AF-A0A0N0X6Z9-F1
#
_cell.length_a   1.000
_cell.length_b   1.000
_cell.length_c   1.000
_cell.angle_alpha   90.00
_cell.angle_beta   90.00
_cell.angle_gamma   90.00
#
_symmetry.space_group_name_H-M   'P 1'
#
loop_
_entity.id
_entity.type
_entity.pdbx_description
1 polymer ?
#
loop_
_entity_poly.entity_id
_entity_poly.type
_entity_poly.pdbx_seq_one_letter_code
_entity_poly.pdbx_strand_id
1 'polypeptide(L)'
;MKQKLKPAFEPSRLFIYYNERVIQHTVESDSGAMIRNGIKTVAAQGDCPEKEWPYDIAKFAIKPSPACYKDARKYKAVSYQKVAQHLNQMKGCLASGYPFIIGFAVYESFESKKVAETGHAPMPAHAEKMLGGHCVLVVGYDDAHQRFILRNSWGVAWGMEGYFTMPYGYLMDPNLSSDFWTLRLVAA
;
A
#
# COMPACT_ATOMS: atom_id res chain seq x y z
N MET A 1 -5.17 14.32 -3.96
CA MET A 1 -6.19 13.38 -3.46
C MET A 1 -7.52 14.10 -3.29
N LYS A 2 -8.63 13.44 -3.68
CA LYS A 2 -9.98 14.05 -3.73
C LYS A 2 -10.54 14.48 -2.38
N GLN A 3 -10.17 13.80 -1.30
CA GLN A 3 -10.85 13.92 0.00
C GLN A 3 -10.39 15.08 0.90
N LYS A 4 -9.30 15.79 0.56
CA LYS A 4 -8.81 17.03 1.23
C LYS A 4 -9.11 17.12 2.74
N LEU A 5 -8.88 16.03 3.50
CA LEU A 5 -9.20 16.00 4.93
C LEU A 5 -8.31 17.01 5.68
N LYS A 6 -8.92 17.73 6.63
CA LYS A 6 -8.23 18.63 7.55
C LYS A 6 -8.57 18.26 9.01
N PRO A 7 -7.58 18.22 9.92
CA PRO A 7 -6.15 18.34 9.63
C PRO A 7 -5.64 17.13 8.81
N ALA A 8 -4.63 17.36 7.98
CA ALA A 8 -3.90 16.26 7.37
C ALA A 8 -3.21 15.49 8.51
N PHE A 9 -3.45 14.19 8.60
CA PHE A 9 -2.84 13.33 9.61
C PHE A 9 -2.01 12.25 8.92
N GLU A 10 -0.86 11.93 9.52
CA GLU A 10 -0.04 10.80 9.11
C GLU A 10 -0.47 9.57 9.93
N PRO A 11 -0.97 8.51 9.28
CA PRO A 11 -1.43 7.29 9.96
C PRO A 11 -0.27 6.54 10.65
N SER A 12 -0.51 5.95 11.82
CA SER A 12 0.46 5.10 12.50
C SER A 12 0.59 3.76 11.79
N ARG A 13 1.75 3.53 11.17
CA ARG A 13 2.05 2.30 10.45
C ARG A 13 2.00 1.08 11.38
N LEU A 14 2.54 1.20 12.58
CA LEU A 14 2.57 0.10 13.54
C LEU A 14 1.21 -0.17 14.19
N PHE A 15 0.33 0.83 14.31
CA PHE A 15 -1.03 0.58 14.77
C PHE A 15 -1.77 -0.32 13.78
N ILE A 16 -1.68 -0.02 12.48
CA ILE A 16 -2.28 -0.85 11.43
C ILE A 16 -1.64 -2.24 11.45
N TYR A 17 -0.31 -2.32 11.43
CA TYR A 17 0.42 -3.58 11.32
C TYR A 17 0.26 -4.51 12.53
N TYR A 18 0.17 -3.97 13.75
CA TYR A 18 -0.16 -4.74 14.94
C TYR A 18 -1.54 -5.37 14.81
N ASN A 19 -2.56 -4.56 14.48
CA ASN A 19 -3.95 -5.02 14.42
C ASN A 19 -4.21 -5.98 13.26
N GLU A 20 -3.50 -5.85 12.14
CA GLU A 20 -3.49 -6.85 11.05
C GLU A 20 -3.06 -8.23 11.52
N ARG A 21 -2.04 -8.30 12.39
CA ARG A 21 -1.51 -9.55 12.91
C ARG A 21 -2.29 -10.08 14.10
N VAL A 22 -3.06 -9.24 14.79
CA VAL A 22 -4.13 -9.71 15.69
C VAL A 22 -5.17 -10.51 14.90
N ILE A 23 -5.62 -10.01 13.75
CA ILE A 23 -6.59 -10.71 12.89
C ILE A 23 -6.01 -12.02 12.33
N GLN A 24 -4.70 -12.07 12.08
CA GLN A 24 -4.02 -13.23 11.51
C GLN A 24 -3.45 -14.20 12.56
N HIS A 25 -3.53 -13.86 13.85
CA HIS A 25 -2.94 -14.63 14.94
C HIS A 25 -1.41 -14.78 14.84
N THR A 26 -0.71 -13.73 14.41
CA THR A 26 0.74 -13.73 14.18
C THR A 26 1.50 -12.56 14.83
N VAL A 27 0.95 -11.97 15.89
CA VAL A 27 1.50 -10.76 16.57
C VAL A 27 2.98 -10.91 16.98
N GLU A 28 3.37 -12.10 17.43
CA GLU A 28 4.72 -12.40 17.92
C GLU A 28 5.77 -12.54 16.80
N SER A 29 5.36 -12.46 15.53
CA SER A 29 6.24 -12.62 14.38
C SER A 29 6.07 -11.51 13.36
N ASP A 30 7.18 -11.08 12.77
CA ASP A 30 7.21 -10.16 11.63
C ASP A 30 6.85 -10.91 10.34
N SER A 31 5.58 -11.31 10.25
CA SER A 31 5.06 -12.27 9.26
C SER A 31 4.49 -11.61 7.99
N GLY A 32 4.56 -10.27 7.90
CA GLY A 32 3.79 -9.52 6.93
C GLY A 32 2.29 -9.51 7.25
N ALA A 33 1.48 -9.04 6.31
CA ALA A 33 0.04 -9.00 6.46
C ALA A 33 -0.69 -9.00 5.12
N MET A 34 -1.92 -9.53 5.11
CA MET A 34 -2.81 -9.40 3.97
C MET A 34 -3.40 -7.99 3.88
N ILE A 35 -3.38 -7.37 2.71
CA ILE A 35 -3.95 -6.03 2.44
C ILE A 35 -5.39 -5.92 2.94
N ARG A 36 -6.21 -6.97 2.75
CA ARG A 36 -7.59 -7.03 3.25
C ARG A 36 -7.72 -6.84 4.76
N ASN A 37 -6.73 -7.29 5.54
CA ASN A 37 -6.77 -7.17 6.99
C ASN A 37 -6.38 -5.76 7.44
N GLY A 38 -5.48 -5.08 6.72
CA GLY A 38 -5.19 -3.67 6.94
C GLY A 38 -6.41 -2.81 6.69
N ILE A 39 -7.11 -3.06 5.57
CA ILE A 39 -8.36 -2.39 5.25
C ILE A 39 -9.42 -2.64 6.33
N LYS A 40 -9.56 -3.89 6.81
CA LYS A 40 -10.48 -4.21 7.91
C LYS A 40 -10.11 -3.48 9.20
N THR A 41 -8.84 -3.40 9.54
CA THR A 41 -8.36 -2.67 10.71
C THR A 41 -8.77 -1.20 10.64
N VAL A 42 -8.44 -0.52 9.54
CA VAL A 42 -8.72 0.92 9.39
C VAL A 42 -10.24 1.18 9.24
N ALA A 43 -11.00 0.25 8.67
CA ALA A 43 -12.45 0.38 8.59
C ALA A 43 -13.14 0.17 9.95
N ALA A 44 -12.73 -0.83 10.73
CA ALA A 44 -13.35 -1.15 12.01
C ALA A 44 -12.90 -0.20 13.14
N GLN A 45 -11.60 0.06 13.20
CA GLN A 45 -10.94 0.73 14.33
C GLN A 45 -10.55 2.17 14.00
N GLY A 46 -10.35 2.47 12.71
CA GLY A 46 -9.66 3.69 12.26
C GLY A 46 -8.17 3.57 12.47
N ASP A 47 -7.50 4.71 12.60
CA ASP A 47 -6.07 4.75 12.89
C ASP A 47 -5.67 6.00 13.67
N CYS A 48 -4.69 5.86 14.56
CA CYS A 48 -4.18 6.99 15.34
C CYS A 48 -3.06 7.72 14.57
N PRO A 49 -2.78 9.00 14.87
CA PRO A 49 -1.62 9.68 14.34
C PRO A 49 -0.32 8.94 14.65
N GLU A 50 0.62 8.92 13.70
CA GLU A 50 1.94 8.32 13.90
C GLU A 50 2.73 8.99 15.05
N LYS A 51 2.44 10.25 15.37
CA LYS A 51 3.02 10.92 16.54
C LYS A 51 2.60 10.30 17.89
N GLU A 52 1.44 9.65 17.96
CA GLU A 52 0.95 8.96 19.16
C GLU A 52 1.50 7.54 19.26
N TRP A 53 1.74 6.90 18.11
CA TRP A 53 2.34 5.57 18.02
C TRP A 53 3.41 5.54 16.92
N PRO A 54 4.64 6.02 17.23
CA PRO A 54 5.70 6.19 16.25
C PRO A 54 6.20 4.88 15.65
N TYR A 55 6.64 4.94 14.40
CA TYR A 55 7.30 3.82 13.76
C TYR A 55 8.65 3.52 14.41
N ASP A 56 8.71 2.38 15.08
CA ASP A 56 9.90 1.74 15.62
C ASP A 56 9.72 0.24 15.43
N ILE A 57 10.37 -0.32 14.40
CA ILE A 57 10.13 -1.72 14.00
C ILE A 57 10.39 -2.71 15.16
N ALA A 58 11.28 -2.40 16.11
CA ALA A 58 11.50 -3.25 17.28
C ALA A 58 10.25 -3.37 18.18
N LYS A 59 9.28 -2.45 18.05
CA LYS A 59 8.01 -2.44 18.77
C LYS A 59 6.87 -3.07 18.01
N PHE A 60 7.12 -3.78 16.91
CA PHE A 60 6.04 -4.33 16.08
C PHE A 60 5.06 -5.21 16.89
N ALA A 61 5.54 -5.96 17.88
CA ALA A 61 4.73 -6.89 18.67
C ALA A 61 4.03 -6.20 19.86
N ILE A 62 4.35 -4.93 20.11
CA ILE A 62 3.82 -4.19 21.25
C ILE A 62 2.43 -3.65 20.88
N LYS A 63 1.45 -3.97 21.72
CA LYS A 63 0.09 -3.46 21.57
C LYS A 63 0.05 -1.93 21.71
N PRO A 64 -0.58 -1.21 20.77
CA PRO A 64 -0.80 0.23 20.90
C PRO A 64 -1.55 0.59 22.19
N SER A 65 -1.29 1.80 22.70
CA SER A 65 -1.90 2.25 23.95
C SER A 65 -3.43 2.37 23.84
N PRO A 66 -4.18 2.28 24.95
CA PRO A 66 -5.62 2.55 24.95
C PRO A 66 -6.00 3.93 24.40
N ALA A 67 -5.13 4.93 24.54
CA ALA A 67 -5.32 6.26 23.96
C ALA A 67 -5.30 6.21 22.42
N CYS A 68 -4.35 5.49 21.82
CA CYS A 68 -4.30 5.28 20.37
C CYS A 68 -5.61 4.70 19.83
N TYR A 69 -6.16 3.67 20.48
CA TYR A 69 -7.46 3.10 20.09
C TYR A 69 -8.64 4.05 20.28
N LYS A 70 -8.55 4.99 21.24
CA LYS A 70 -9.56 6.04 21.43
C LYS A 70 -9.52 7.06 20.30
N ASP A 71 -8.33 7.52 19.94
CA ASP A 71 -8.14 8.53 18.91
C ASP A 71 -8.32 7.97 17.50
N ALA A 72 -8.00 6.70 17.27
CA ALA A 72 -8.23 5.99 16.02
C ALA A 72 -9.67 6.08 15.52
N ARG A 73 -10.65 6.04 16.44
CA ARG A 73 -12.08 6.11 16.11
C ARG A 73 -12.49 7.39 15.39
N LYS A 74 -11.69 8.46 15.47
CA LYS A 74 -11.91 9.72 14.75
C LYS A 74 -11.63 9.61 13.26
N TYR A 75 -10.86 8.61 12.84
CA TYR A 75 -10.29 8.49 11.48
C TYR A 75 -10.59 7.12 10.84
N LYS A 76 -11.85 6.70 10.85
CA LYS A 76 -12.26 5.45 10.18
C LYS A 76 -12.31 5.60 8.67
N ALA A 77 -11.85 4.57 7.95
CA ALA A 77 -12.16 4.43 6.54
C ALA A 77 -13.63 4.01 6.40
N VAL A 78 -14.48 4.90 5.87
CA VAL A 78 -15.95 4.68 5.85
C VAL A 78 -16.38 3.75 4.71
N SER A 79 -15.64 3.71 3.60
CA SER A 79 -15.89 2.78 2.49
C SER A 79 -14.59 2.30 1.87
N TYR A 80 -14.57 1.05 1.40
CA TYR A 80 -13.47 0.46 0.66
C TYR A 80 -14.04 -0.44 -0.43
N GLN A 81 -13.34 -0.53 -1.55
CA GLN A 81 -13.80 -1.27 -2.73
C GLN A 81 -12.64 -2.03 -3.37
N LYS A 82 -12.92 -3.23 -3.88
CA LYS A 82 -11.99 -3.89 -4.80
C LYS A 82 -11.94 -3.10 -6.10
N VAL A 83 -10.74 -2.93 -6.64
CA VAL A 83 -10.56 -2.45 -8.01
C VAL A 83 -10.39 -3.68 -8.89
N ALA A 84 -11.17 -3.80 -9.96
CA ALA A 84 -11.01 -4.92 -10.87
C ALA A 84 -9.64 -4.83 -11.57
N GLN A 85 -8.96 -5.98 -11.73
CA GLN A 85 -7.69 -6.11 -12.44
C GLN A 85 -7.91 -6.00 -13.96
N HIS A 86 -8.35 -4.81 -14.38
CA HIS A 86 -8.65 -4.48 -15.76
C HIS A 86 -8.21 -3.04 -15.99
N LEU A 87 -7.46 -2.79 -17.08
CA LEU A 87 -6.79 -1.52 -17.33
C LEU A 87 -7.71 -0.31 -17.17
N ASN A 88 -8.87 -0.35 -17.82
CA ASN A 88 -9.82 0.76 -17.79
C ASN A 88 -10.44 0.98 -16.39
N GLN A 89 -10.58 -0.07 -15.58
CA GLN A 89 -11.11 0.06 -14.22
C GLN A 89 -10.07 0.67 -13.29
N MET A 90 -8.81 0.25 -13.41
CA MET A 90 -7.68 0.85 -12.69
C MET A 90 -7.49 2.33 -13.04
N LYS A 91 -7.49 2.66 -14.34
CA LYS A 91 -7.42 4.05 -14.81
C LYS A 91 -8.62 4.87 -14.37
N GLY A 92 -9.83 4.30 -14.45
CA GLY A 92 -11.06 4.95 -13.99
C GLY A 92 -11.05 5.27 -12.50
N CYS A 93 -10.47 4.38 -11.68
CA CYS A 93 -10.25 4.61 -10.26
C CYS A 93 -9.36 5.84 -10.01
N LEU A 94 -8.22 5.90 -10.71
CA LEU A 94 -7.27 7.02 -10.62
C LEU A 94 -7.87 8.33 -11.16
N ALA A 95 -8.53 8.29 -12.32
CA ALA A 95 -9.23 9.44 -12.91
C ALA A 95 -10.35 9.98 -12.02
N SER A 96 -10.99 9.11 -11.23
CA SER A 96 -11.98 9.51 -10.22
C SER A 96 -11.36 10.17 -8.97
N GLY A 97 -10.03 10.29 -8.92
CA GLY A 97 -9.25 10.93 -7.86
C GLY A 97 -8.89 10.02 -6.70
N TYR A 98 -8.96 8.69 -6.90
CA TYR A 98 -8.70 7.69 -5.87
C TYR A 98 -7.48 6.82 -6.22
N PRO A 99 -6.37 6.95 -5.48
CA PRO A 99 -5.30 5.96 -5.46
C PRO A 99 -5.83 4.58 -5.06
N PHE A 100 -5.09 3.53 -5.41
CA PHE A 100 -5.41 2.17 -4.99
C PHE A 100 -4.14 1.41 -4.62
N ILE A 101 -4.29 0.46 -3.70
CA ILE A 101 -3.26 -0.40 -3.15
C ILE A 101 -3.23 -1.70 -3.98
N ILE A 102 -2.05 -2.25 -4.21
CA ILE A 102 -1.87 -3.56 -4.86
C ILE A 102 -0.85 -4.39 -4.09
N GLY A 103 -1.00 -5.71 -4.17
CA GLY A 103 0.08 -6.66 -3.91
C GLY A 103 0.71 -7.10 -5.24
N PHE A 104 2.02 -7.27 -5.27
CA PHE A 104 2.72 -7.78 -6.44
C PHE A 104 3.88 -8.69 -6.06
N ALA A 105 4.18 -9.67 -6.92
CA ALA A 105 5.35 -10.52 -6.80
C ALA A 105 6.60 -9.70 -7.14
N VAL A 106 7.62 -9.76 -6.31
CA VAL A 106 8.92 -9.10 -6.51
C VAL A 106 9.90 -10.10 -7.10
N TYR A 107 10.59 -9.72 -8.17
CA TYR A 107 11.65 -10.49 -8.81
C TYR A 107 13.01 -9.77 -8.72
N GLU A 108 14.10 -10.48 -9.00
CA GLU A 108 15.48 -9.97 -8.89
C GLU A 108 15.74 -8.65 -9.65
N SER A 109 15.15 -8.49 -10.82
CA SER A 109 15.25 -7.30 -11.65
C SER A 109 14.60 -6.08 -11.01
N PHE A 110 13.53 -6.25 -10.22
CA PHE A 110 12.92 -5.18 -9.45
C PHE A 110 13.82 -4.72 -8.30
N GLU A 111 14.48 -5.65 -7.62
CA GLU A 111 15.44 -5.39 -6.52
C GLU A 111 16.83 -4.94 -7.04
N SER A 112 16.99 -4.77 -8.36
CA SER A 112 18.27 -4.38 -8.93
C SER A 112 18.66 -2.93 -8.57
N LYS A 113 19.97 -2.68 -8.46
CA LYS A 113 20.52 -1.33 -8.30
C LYS A 113 20.02 -0.36 -9.37
N LYS A 114 19.85 -0.83 -10.60
CA LYS A 114 19.32 -0.01 -11.71
C LYS A 114 17.90 0.48 -11.41
N VAL A 115 17.02 -0.36 -10.88
CA VAL A 115 15.66 0.06 -10.51
C VAL A 115 15.71 0.97 -9.28
N ALA A 116 16.58 0.69 -8.32
CA ALA A 116 16.78 1.57 -7.16
C ALA A 116 17.29 2.97 -7.55
N GLU A 117 18.03 3.12 -8.64
CA GLU A 117 18.51 4.43 -9.13
C GLU A 117 17.52 5.12 -10.07
N THR A 118 16.77 4.36 -10.87
CA THR A 118 15.93 4.94 -11.95
C THR A 118 14.44 4.94 -11.65
N GLY A 119 13.96 4.06 -10.76
CA GLY A 119 12.55 3.81 -10.54
C GLY A 119 11.83 3.21 -11.76
N HIS A 120 12.54 2.63 -12.74
CA HIS A 120 11.91 2.00 -13.90
C HIS A 120 11.89 0.46 -13.77
N ALA A 121 10.85 -0.08 -13.12
CA ALA A 121 10.70 -1.53 -12.98
C ALA A 121 10.48 -2.22 -14.35
N PRO A 122 11.22 -3.28 -14.70
CA PRO A 122 10.98 -4.04 -15.92
C PRO A 122 9.84 -5.06 -15.73
N MET A 123 9.44 -5.72 -16.83
CA MET A 123 8.75 -7.01 -16.71
C MET A 123 9.77 -8.06 -16.26
N PRO A 124 9.39 -9.05 -15.43
CA PRO A 124 10.28 -10.14 -15.09
C PRO A 124 10.58 -11.00 -16.33
N ALA A 125 11.79 -11.54 -16.40
CA ALA A 125 12.16 -12.52 -17.40
C ALA A 125 11.52 -13.89 -17.09
N HIS A 126 11.31 -14.72 -18.11
CA HIS A 126 10.58 -15.99 -18.01
C HIS A 126 11.12 -16.96 -16.94
N ALA A 127 12.42 -16.98 -16.70
CA ALA A 127 13.08 -17.86 -15.72
C ALA A 127 13.67 -17.08 -14.53
N GLU A 128 13.21 -15.85 -14.31
CA GLU A 128 13.70 -15.01 -13.23
C GLU A 128 13.18 -15.49 -11.87
N LYS A 129 14.04 -15.38 -10.85
CA LYS A 129 13.68 -15.83 -9.51
C LYS A 129 12.75 -14.82 -8.83
N MET A 130 11.62 -15.31 -8.33
CA MET A 130 10.76 -14.55 -7.42
C MET A 130 11.41 -14.49 -6.02
N LEU A 131 11.51 -13.28 -5.47
CA LEU A 131 12.13 -13.01 -4.18
C LEU A 131 11.10 -12.91 -3.05
N GLY A 132 9.88 -12.49 -3.35
CA GLY A 132 8.82 -12.36 -2.36
C GLY A 132 7.60 -11.60 -2.88
N GLY A 133 6.77 -11.11 -1.96
CA GLY A 133 5.65 -10.22 -2.27
C GLY A 133 5.87 -8.84 -1.66
N HIS A 134 5.38 -7.81 -2.33
CA HIS A 134 5.40 -6.43 -1.83
C HIS A 134 4.07 -5.73 -2.09
N CYS A 135 3.81 -4.67 -1.33
CA CYS A 135 2.58 -3.90 -1.37
C CYS A 135 2.88 -2.41 -1.50
N VAL A 136 2.21 -1.74 -2.46
CA VAL A 136 2.49 -0.36 -2.84
C VAL A 136 1.20 0.39 -3.22
N LEU A 137 1.29 1.71 -3.30
CA LEU A 137 0.17 2.59 -3.66
C LEU A 137 0.31 3.05 -5.12
N VAL A 138 -0.65 2.72 -5.97
CA VAL A 138 -0.77 3.24 -7.34
C VAL A 138 -1.41 4.62 -7.29
N VAL A 139 -0.71 5.61 -7.85
CA VAL A 139 -1.07 7.03 -7.76
C VAL A 139 -1.31 7.70 -9.12
N GLY A 140 -0.95 7.03 -10.22
CA GLY A 140 -1.10 7.58 -11.56
C GLY A 140 -0.79 6.57 -12.65
N TYR A 141 -0.87 7.03 -13.89
CA TYR A 141 -0.50 6.26 -15.07
C TYR A 141 0.00 7.19 -16.17
N ASP A 142 0.83 6.64 -17.05
CA ASP A 142 1.36 7.28 -18.24
C ASP A 142 0.99 6.40 -19.44
N ASP A 143 0.11 6.94 -20.30
CA ASP A 143 -0.37 6.24 -21.48
C ASP A 143 0.63 6.22 -22.63
N ALA A 144 1.50 7.23 -22.72
CA ALA A 144 2.51 7.29 -23.79
C ALA A 144 3.55 6.16 -23.62
N HIS A 145 3.87 5.81 -22.38
CA HIS A 145 4.83 4.76 -22.06
C HIS A 145 4.19 3.46 -21.58
N GLN A 146 2.86 3.42 -21.43
CA GLN A 146 2.09 2.28 -20.91
C GLN A 146 2.55 1.81 -19.53
N ARG A 147 2.70 2.75 -18.58
CA ARG A 147 3.20 2.48 -17.22
C ARG A 147 2.29 3.05 -16.15
N PHE A 148 2.13 2.33 -15.05
CA PHE A 148 1.57 2.89 -13.83
C PHE A 148 2.66 3.62 -13.04
N ILE A 149 2.27 4.62 -12.26
CA ILE A 149 3.12 5.35 -11.31
C ILE A 149 2.73 4.91 -9.91
N LEU A 150 3.70 4.45 -9.14
CA LEU A 150 3.50 3.83 -7.83
C LEU A 150 4.40 4.50 -6.79
N ARG A 151 3.87 4.69 -5.59
CA ARG A 151 4.61 5.15 -4.42
C ARG A 151 5.11 3.93 -3.64
N ASN A 152 6.43 3.87 -3.44
CA ASN A 152 7.07 2.86 -2.61
C ASN A 152 7.19 3.33 -1.15
N SER A 153 7.67 2.45 -0.28
CA SER A 153 7.87 2.68 1.16
C SER A 153 9.34 2.60 1.59
N TRP A 154 10.28 2.70 0.66
CA TRP A 154 11.73 2.53 0.89
C TRP A 154 12.51 3.85 0.97
N GLY A 155 11.83 4.93 1.34
CA GLY A 155 12.43 6.25 1.51
C GLY A 155 12.61 7.02 0.19
N VAL A 156 12.88 8.32 0.33
CA VAL A 156 12.96 9.25 -0.82
C VAL A 156 14.25 9.11 -1.63
N ALA A 157 15.27 8.43 -1.10
CA ALA A 157 16.51 8.18 -1.83
C ALA A 157 16.41 7.03 -2.84
N TRP A 158 15.31 6.27 -2.82
CA TRP A 158 15.10 5.14 -3.72
C TRP A 158 14.22 5.53 -4.90
N GLY A 159 14.60 5.11 -6.10
CA GLY A 159 13.88 5.34 -7.36
C GLY A 159 13.73 6.83 -7.67
N MET A 160 12.52 7.21 -8.06
CA MET A 160 12.14 8.58 -8.41
C MET A 160 11.59 9.29 -7.17
N GLU A 161 12.46 9.67 -6.22
CA GLU A 161 12.06 10.30 -4.95
C GLU A 161 11.10 9.44 -4.09
N GLY A 162 11.31 8.13 -4.06
CA GLY A 162 10.45 7.15 -3.39
C GLY A 162 9.31 6.62 -4.28
N TYR A 163 9.25 7.03 -5.55
CA TYR A 163 8.31 6.52 -6.54
C TYR A 163 9.01 5.62 -7.56
N PHE A 164 8.21 4.84 -8.27
CA PHE A 164 8.65 4.09 -9.44
C PHE A 164 7.51 3.97 -10.44
N THR A 165 7.87 3.49 -11.62
CA THR A 165 6.92 3.15 -12.68
C THR A 165 7.00 1.67 -12.98
N MET A 166 5.86 1.08 -13.35
CA MET A 166 5.76 -0.35 -13.66
C MET A 166 4.90 -0.56 -14.91
N PRO A 167 5.25 -1.48 -15.84
CA PRO A 167 4.49 -1.71 -17.06
C PRO A 167 3.04 -2.09 -16.77
N TYR A 168 2.10 -1.69 -17.63
CA TYR A 168 0.70 -2.13 -17.52
C TYR A 168 0.57 -3.65 -17.47
N GLY A 169 1.38 -4.37 -18.27
CA GLY A 169 1.40 -5.83 -18.29
C GLY A 169 1.63 -6.47 -16.92
N TYR A 170 2.45 -5.85 -16.07
CA TYR A 170 2.73 -6.35 -14.73
C TYR A 170 1.47 -6.34 -13.86
N LEU A 171 0.72 -5.23 -13.88
CA LEU A 171 -0.50 -5.08 -13.09
C LEU A 171 -1.69 -5.85 -13.67
N MET A 172 -1.67 -6.12 -14.97
CA MET A 172 -2.76 -6.85 -15.64
C MET A 172 -2.59 -8.38 -15.59
N ASP A 173 -1.37 -8.87 -15.32
CA ASP A 173 -1.12 -10.30 -15.18
C ASP A 173 -1.50 -10.79 -13.76
N PRO A 174 -2.49 -11.69 -13.63
CA PRO A 174 -2.92 -12.22 -12.34
C PRO A 174 -1.86 -13.07 -11.63
N ASN A 175 -0.80 -13.50 -12.33
CA ASN A 175 0.33 -14.21 -11.73
C ASN A 175 1.37 -13.25 -11.13
N LEU A 176 1.36 -11.98 -11.52
CA LEU A 176 2.35 -10.97 -11.09
C LEU A 176 1.79 -10.00 -10.06
N SER A 177 0.48 -9.78 -10.03
CA SER A 177 -0.16 -8.86 -9.09
C SER A 177 -1.57 -9.28 -8.73
N SER A 178 -2.00 -8.91 -7.52
CA SER A 178 -3.31 -9.24 -6.98
C SER A 178 -3.74 -8.26 -5.87
N ASP A 179 -4.91 -8.50 -5.28
CA ASP A 179 -5.43 -7.76 -4.11
C ASP A 179 -5.45 -6.23 -4.29
N PHE A 180 -6.16 -5.80 -5.32
CA PHE A 180 -6.36 -4.41 -5.68
C PHE A 180 -7.47 -3.77 -4.85
N TRP A 181 -7.16 -2.73 -4.08
CA TRP A 181 -8.12 -2.08 -3.19
C TRP A 181 -8.02 -0.57 -3.20
N THR A 182 -9.15 0.12 -3.16
CA THR A 182 -9.21 1.57 -2.95
C THR A 182 -9.99 1.91 -1.70
N LEU A 183 -9.52 2.92 -0.97
CA LEU A 183 -10.22 3.48 0.19
C LEU A 183 -11.00 4.72 -0.24
N ARG A 184 -12.26 4.80 0.19
CA ARG A 184 -13.15 5.94 0.00
C ARG A 184 -13.67 6.39 1.35
N LEU A 185 -13.13 7.47 1.89
CA LEU A 185 -13.81 8.25 2.91
C LEU A 185 -15.13 8.78 2.33
N VAL A 186 -16.24 8.28 2.86
CA VAL A 186 -17.54 8.95 2.78
C VAL A 186 -17.56 9.80 4.04
N ALA A 187 -17.48 11.13 3.88
CA ALA A 187 -17.68 12.03 5.01
C ALA A 187 -19.05 11.74 5.62
N ALA A 188 -19.10 11.59 6.95
CA ALA A 188 -20.35 11.74 7.69
C ALA A 188 -20.74 13.22 7.69
#